data_AF-A0A846PJG6-F1
#
_entry.id   AF-A0A846PJG6-F1
#
_cell.length_a   1.000
_cell.length_b   1.000
_cell.length_c   1.000
_cell.angle_alpha   90.00
_cell.angle_beta   90.00
_cell.angle_gamma   90.00
#
_symmetry.space_group_name_H-M   'P 1'
#
loop_
_entity.id
_entity.type
_entity.pdbx_description
1 polymer ?
#
loop_
_entity_poly.entity_id
_entity_poly.type
_entity_poly.pdbx_seq_one_letter_code
_entity_poly.pdbx_strand_id
1 'polypeptide(L)' 'LKPSDVSRYVLLPGDPDRVAKITKYWDEGKEVARNREFVTHTGFFKGARVSVCSTGIGAPAAAIAVEELANIG' A
#
# COMPACT_ATOMS: atom_id res chain seq x y z
N LEU A 1 8.78 5.76 -2.83
CA LEU A 1 8.15 4.95 -3.90
C LEU A 1 8.54 5.53 -5.24
N LYS A 2 8.59 4.72 -6.29
CA LYS A 2 8.90 5.11 -7.67
C LYS A 2 7.77 4.65 -8.59
N PRO A 3 7.63 5.22 -9.80
CA PRO A 3 6.76 4.63 -10.81
C PRO A 3 7.03 3.14 -11.00
N SER A 4 5.98 2.32 -11.06
CA SER A 4 5.96 0.84 -11.07
C SER A 4 6.13 0.10 -9.74
N ASP A 5 6.44 0.78 -8.63
CA ASP A 5 6.50 0.16 -7.29
C ASP A 5 5.10 -0.28 -6.81
N VAL A 6 4.06 0.39 -7.31
CA VAL A 6 2.67 0.25 -6.87
C VAL A 6 1.80 -0.28 -8.01
N SER A 7 0.78 -1.06 -7.66
CA SER A 7 -0.21 -1.59 -8.59
C SER A 7 -1.32 -0.57 -8.85
N ARG A 8 -2.01 -0.73 -9.99
CA ARG A 8 -3.27 -0.04 -10.31
C ARG A 8 -4.33 -0.16 -9.20
N TYR A 9 -4.33 -1.29 -8.48
CA TYR A 9 -5.26 -1.53 -7.37
C TYR A 9 -4.53 -1.42 -6.03
N VAL A 10 -4.96 -0.47 -5.19
CA VAL A 10 -4.35 -0.21 -3.88
C VAL A 10 -5.39 -0.26 -2.78
N LEU A 11 -5.11 -1.04 -1.74
CA LEU A 11 -5.88 -1.06 -0.49
C LEU A 11 -5.31 -0.04 0.50
N LEU A 12 -6.17 0.70 1.20
CA LEU A 12 -5.76 1.84 2.05
C LEU A 12 -6.23 1.67 3.52
N PRO A 13 -5.66 0.73 4.28
CA PRO A 13 -5.94 0.63 5.71
C PRO A 13 -5.33 1.82 6.49
N GLY A 14 -5.93 2.23 7.60
CA GLY A 14 -5.31 3.25 8.47
C GLY A 14 -4.06 2.74 9.18
N ASP A 15 -4.19 1.62 9.88
CA ASP A 15 -3.15 1.05 10.74
C ASP A 15 -2.03 0.36 9.92
N PRO A 16 -0.75 0.75 10.09
CA PRO A 16 0.42 0.08 9.50
C PRO A 16 0.46 -1.44 9.73
N ASP A 17 0.05 -1.92 10.90
CA ASP A 17 0.09 -3.34 11.22
C ASP A 17 -0.95 -4.15 10.43
N ARG A 18 -1.96 -3.48 9.88
CA ARG A 18 -2.95 -4.12 9.01
C ARG A 18 -2.36 -4.48 7.64
N VAL A 19 -1.30 -3.81 7.20
CA VAL A 19 -0.60 -4.12 5.94
C VAL A 19 -0.11 -5.57 5.96
N ALA A 20 0.65 -5.96 6.98
CA ALA A 20 1.15 -7.32 7.13
C ALA A 20 0.01 -8.37 7.27
N LYS A 21 -1.07 -8.01 7.98
CA LYS A 21 -2.25 -8.88 8.14
C LYS A 21 -2.99 -9.11 6.82
N ILE A 22 -2.98 -8.14 5.91
CA ILE A 22 -3.57 -8.26 4.57
C ILE A 22 -2.64 -9.09 3.68
N THR A 23 -1.34 -8.77 3.66
CA THR A 23 -0.40 -9.40 2.70
C THR A 23 -0.09 -10.86 3.01
N LYS A 24 -0.40 -11.37 4.21
CA LYS A 24 -0.27 -12.81 4.52
C LYS A 24 -1.14 -13.73 3.66
N TYR A 25 -2.15 -13.18 2.99
CA TYR A 25 -3.05 -13.92 2.10
C TYR A 25 -2.63 -13.86 0.64
N TRP A 26 -1.56 -13.13 0.32
CA TRP A 26 -1.08 -12.98 -1.04
C TRP A 26 -0.26 -14.20 -1.47
N ASP A 27 -0.28 -14.48 -2.77
CA ASP A 27 0.51 -15.55 -3.38
C ASP A 27 2.01 -15.21 -3.28
N GLU A 28 2.34 -13.96 -3.55
CA GLU A 28 3.65 -13.36 -3.31
C GLU A 28 3.50 -11.89 -2.94
N GLY A 29 4.43 -11.36 -2.16
CA GLY A 29 4.42 -9.95 -1.77
C GLY A 29 5.69 -9.52 -1.08
N LYS A 30 6.04 -8.26 -1.23
CA LYS A 30 7.19 -7.64 -0.55
C LYS A 30 6.85 -6.25 -0.03
N GLU A 31 7.51 -5.87 1.05
CA GLU A 31 7.59 -4.47 1.46
C GLU A 31 8.36 -3.67 0.40
N VAL A 32 7.78 -2.57 -0.04
CA VAL A 32 8.35 -1.68 -1.06
C VAL A 32 8.83 -0.38 -0.45
N ALA A 33 8.11 0.12 0.55
CA ALA A 33 8.50 1.30 1.29
C ALA A 33 7.91 1.29 2.69
N ARG A 34 8.62 1.95 3.60
CA ARG A 34 8.17 2.28 4.94
C ARG A 34 8.71 3.64 5.31
N ASN A 35 7.81 4.59 5.54
CA ASN A 35 8.16 5.91 6.03
C ASN A 35 7.04 6.40 6.95
N ARG A 36 7.37 6.66 8.22
CA ARG A 36 6.39 7.01 9.26
C ARG A 36 5.22 6.01 9.29
N GLU A 37 3.98 6.49 9.20
CA GLU A 37 2.74 5.70 9.15
C GLU A 37 2.46 5.06 7.79
N PHE A 38 3.23 5.37 6.74
CA PHE A 38 3.01 4.87 5.38
C PHE A 38 3.87 3.63 5.11
N VAL A 39 3.27 2.45 5.26
CA VAL A 39 3.87 1.15 4.96
C VAL A 39 3.22 0.64 3.69
N THR A 40 4.01 0.41 2.65
CA THR A 40 3.53 -0.04 1.34
C THR A 40 4.08 -1.41 1.00
N HIS A 41 3.19 -2.35 0.71
CA HIS A 41 3.54 -3.66 0.13
C HIS A 41 2.93 -3.78 -1.26
N THR A 42 3.61 -4.50 -2.15
CA THR A 42 3.12 -4.85 -3.49
C THR A 42 3.38 -6.31 -3.78
N GLY A 43 2.41 -6.97 -4.41
CA GLY A 43 2.46 -8.40 -4.66
C GLY A 43 1.33 -8.87 -5.58
N PHE A 44 1.00 -10.15 -5.50
CA PHE A 44 -0.06 -10.79 -6.26
C PHE A 44 -1.05 -11.52 -5.35
N PHE A 45 -2.33 -11.39 -5.67
CA PHE A 45 -3.41 -12.12 -5.04
C PHE A 45 -4.34 -12.67 -6.12
N LYS A 46 -4.45 -14.00 -6.21
CA LYS A 46 -5.27 -14.70 -7.21
C LYS A 46 -4.92 -14.26 -8.64
N GLY A 47 -3.63 -14.11 -8.93
CA GLY A 47 -3.13 -13.68 -10.24
C GLY A 47 -3.30 -12.18 -10.56
N ALA A 48 -3.93 -11.40 -9.69
CA ALA A 48 -3.99 -9.95 -9.83
C ALA A 48 -2.85 -9.28 -9.07
N ARG A 49 -2.14 -8.34 -9.71
CA ARG A 49 -1.16 -7.51 -9.02
C ARG A 49 -1.91 -6.52 -8.12
N VAL A 50 -1.59 -6.47 -6.84
CA VAL A 50 -2.26 -5.60 -5.85
C VAL A 50 -1.22 -4.96 -4.94
N SER A 51 -1.50 -3.74 -4.51
CA SER A 51 -0.73 -3.05 -3.47
C SER A 51 -1.59 -2.75 -2.26
N VAL A 52 -0.95 -2.52 -1.12
CA VAL A 52 -1.57 -1.99 0.08
C VAL A 52 -0.65 -0.92 0.66
N CYS A 53 -1.21 0.22 1.07
CA CYS A 53 -0.48 1.31 1.69
C CYS A 53 -1.25 1.78 2.94
N SER A 54 -0.61 1.76 4.11
CA SER A 54 -1.25 2.33 5.31
C SER A 54 -1.31 3.86 5.24
N THR A 55 -2.39 4.44 5.78
CA THR A 55 -2.65 5.88 5.68
C THR A 55 -2.50 6.64 7.00
N GLY A 56 -2.29 5.94 8.11
CA GLY A 56 -2.40 6.54 9.45
C GLY A 56 -3.82 6.97 9.81
N ILE A 57 -3.92 7.96 10.69
CA ILE A 57 -5.18 8.44 11.26
C ILE A 57 -5.56 9.80 10.68
N GLY A 58 -6.82 9.92 10.26
CA GLY A 58 -7.42 11.20 9.87
C GLY A 58 -7.36 11.49 8.38
N ALA A 59 -8.29 12.35 7.93
CA ALA A 59 -8.43 12.71 6.53
C ALA A 59 -7.17 13.33 5.91
N PRO A 60 -6.38 14.20 6.60
CA PRO A 60 -5.17 14.78 6.00
C PRO A 60 -4.11 13.73 5.66
N ALA A 61 -3.88 12.75 6.53
CA ALA A 61 -2.88 11.70 6.29
C ALA A 61 -3.32 10.75 5.15
N ALA A 62 -4.61 10.41 5.10
CA ALA A 62 -5.18 9.66 3.99
C ALA A 62 -5.09 10.40 2.65
N ALA A 63 -5.31 11.72 2.65
CA ALA A 63 -5.17 12.54 1.45
C ALA A 63 -3.73 12.53 0.91
N ILE A 64 -2.72 12.61 1.79
CA ILE A 64 -1.30 12.50 1.39
C ILE A 64 -1.05 11.16 0.69
N ALA A 65 -1.47 10.04 1.31
CA ALA A 65 -1.28 8.72 0.72
C ALA A 65 -1.95 8.60 -0.65
N VAL A 66 -3.21 9.03 -0.79
CA VAL A 66 -3.95 8.95 -2.05
C VAL A 66 -3.29 9.81 -3.14
N GLU A 67 -2.92 11.05 -2.82
CA GLU A 67 -2.32 11.97 -3.78
C GLU A 67 -0.96 11.47 -4.28
N GLU A 68 -0.09 11.02 -3.38
CA GLU A 68 1.22 10.49 -3.77
C GLU A 68 1.10 9.21 -4.59
N LEU A 69 0.20 8.30 -4.21
CA LEU A 69 -0.06 7.06 -4.95
C LEU A 69 -0.59 7.33 -6.35
N ALA A 70 -1.56 8.24 -6.50
CA ALA A 70 -2.13 8.61 -7.79
C ALA A 70 -1.09 9.22 -8.76
N ASN A 71 -0.06 9.89 -8.22
CA ASN A 71 1.01 10.48 -9.03
C ASN A 71 2.05 9.47 -9.54
N ILE A 72 2.15 8.27 -8.95
CA ILE A 72 3.21 7.30 -9.25
C ILE A 72 2.72 5.95 -9.80
N GLY A 73 1.41 5.70 -9.89
CA GLY A 73 0.92 4.41 -10.38
C GLY A 73 -0.55 4.38 -10.74
#